data_AF-A0A2W6NIJ2-F1
#
_entry.id   AF-A0A2W6NIJ2-F1
#
_cell.length_a   1.000
_cell.length_b   1.000
_cell.length_c   1.000
_cell.angle_alpha   90.00
_cell.angle_beta   90.00
_cell.angle_gamma   90.00
#
_symmetry.space_group_name_H-M   'P 1'
#
loop_
_entity.id
_entity.type
_entity.pdbx_description
1 polymer ?
#
loop_
_entity_poly.entity_id
_entity_poly.type
_entity_poly.pdbx_seq_one_letter_code
_entity_poly.pdbx_strand_id
1 'polypeptide(L)'
;MEWCFYDKESGNIGDSETIQFNEKFRNFQLVKKALHETKKGEYGKIYVGDPIKSDFGNGEFLGINIGLPIFDKQENYIGILIYTYDIVQFSQALNNPALNAYKRDLRFLMNDKGIIAVHPNPDAILKTLKDINKDESANAVTNAVTSRETKLFDHYIASTGDLSFASVATISTLDNSSYWSIVVTAPKKEVFAKLRELQVAIAVLSVVFLVVILCIIYFMVHKIVGSKIALLLESLDVFFKFLNYEKVSPKPLKITSDDEIGKMGMMINKNIQNIQNTLAQDKKAIAQSALTAKAIEEGDLSARIIENPANPQLVELKN
;
A
#
# COMPACT_ATOMS: atom_id res chain seq x y z
N MET A 1 -3.78 -61.73 -27.05
CA MET A 1 -3.43 -62.14 -25.67
C MET A 1 -3.32 -60.86 -24.88
N GLU A 2 -4.05 -60.75 -23.78
CA GLU A 2 -4.15 -59.51 -23.01
C GLU A 2 -3.62 -59.76 -21.61
N TRP A 3 -2.76 -58.85 -21.17
CA TRP A 3 -2.06 -58.97 -19.91
C TRP A 3 -2.18 -57.64 -19.19
N CYS A 4 -2.51 -57.69 -17.91
CA CYS A 4 -2.62 -56.52 -17.06
C CYS A 4 -1.79 -56.79 -15.81
N PHE A 5 -0.82 -55.92 -15.57
CA PHE A 5 0.12 -56.02 -14.45
C PHE A 5 -0.06 -54.77 -13.59
N TYR A 6 -0.15 -54.98 -12.28
CA TYR A 6 -0.22 -53.92 -11.29
C TYR A 6 1.06 -53.95 -10.46
N ASP A 7 1.77 -52.83 -10.45
CA ASP A 7 2.95 -52.66 -9.62
C ASP A 7 2.50 -52.11 -8.25
N LYS A 8 2.70 -52.89 -7.18
CA LYS A 8 2.24 -52.55 -5.82
C LYS A 8 3.13 -51.52 -5.13
N GLU A 9 4.42 -51.50 -5.45
CA GLU A 9 5.41 -50.65 -4.77
C GLU A 9 6.38 -50.03 -5.78
N SER A 10 6.26 -48.71 -6.00
CA SER A 10 7.05 -47.94 -6.96
C SER A 10 8.54 -47.78 -6.62
N GLY A 11 9.15 -48.73 -5.90
CA GLY A 11 10.54 -48.69 -5.44
C GLY A 11 11.22 -50.07 -5.27
N ASN A 12 10.47 -51.18 -5.33
CA ASN A 12 11.02 -52.52 -5.21
C ASN A 12 10.92 -53.26 -6.55
N ILE A 13 12.07 -53.70 -7.08
CA ILE A 13 12.12 -54.45 -8.33
C ILE A 13 11.50 -55.83 -8.09
N GLY A 14 10.35 -56.12 -8.69
CA GLY A 14 9.78 -57.47 -8.79
C GLY A 14 8.38 -57.69 -8.18
N ASP A 15 7.78 -56.68 -7.54
CA ASP A 15 6.45 -56.80 -6.91
C ASP A 15 5.27 -56.46 -7.85
N SER A 16 5.35 -56.96 -9.09
CA SER A 16 4.24 -56.85 -10.05
C SER A 16 3.28 -58.03 -9.89
N GLU A 17 2.01 -57.75 -9.59
CA GLU A 17 0.96 -58.75 -9.56
C GLU A 17 0.20 -58.78 -10.89
N THR A 18 -0.20 -59.97 -11.34
CA THR A 18 -1.12 -60.08 -12.48
C THR A 18 -2.52 -59.78 -12.00
N ILE A 19 -3.16 -58.78 -12.59
CA ILE A 19 -4.56 -58.46 -12.35
C ILE A 19 -5.42 -58.93 -13.53
N GLN A 20 -6.66 -59.32 -13.24
CA GLN A 20 -7.57 -59.77 -14.28
C GLN A 20 -7.84 -58.61 -15.25
N PHE A 21 -7.65 -58.86 -16.54
CA PHE A 21 -7.96 -57.87 -17.56
C PHE A 21 -9.45 -57.53 -17.54
N ASN A 22 -9.77 -56.24 -17.44
CA ASN A 22 -11.12 -55.73 -17.51
C ASN A 22 -11.38 -55.21 -18.93
N GLU A 23 -12.45 -55.67 -19.59
CA GLU A 23 -12.87 -55.22 -20.92
C GLU A 23 -13.05 -53.68 -21.01
N LYS A 24 -13.32 -53.01 -19.89
CA LYS A 24 -13.35 -51.53 -19.83
C LYS A 24 -12.04 -50.89 -20.28
N PHE A 25 -10.88 -51.53 -20.09
CA PHE A 25 -9.58 -50.99 -20.48
C PHE A 25 -9.43 -50.87 -22.00
N ARG A 26 -10.09 -51.73 -22.79
CA ARG A 26 -10.14 -51.59 -24.27
C ARG A 26 -10.81 -50.31 -24.72
N ASN A 27 -11.70 -49.77 -23.88
CA ASN A 27 -12.47 -48.56 -24.19
C ASN A 27 -11.74 -47.27 -23.83
N PHE A 28 -10.53 -47.34 -23.26
CA PHE A 28 -9.71 -46.15 -23.04
C PHE A 28 -9.48 -45.41 -24.36
N GLN A 29 -9.73 -44.10 -24.35
CA GLN A 29 -9.59 -43.24 -25.53
C GLN A 29 -8.19 -43.32 -26.13
N LEU A 30 -7.18 -43.47 -25.27
CA LEU A 30 -5.80 -43.64 -25.67
C LEU A 30 -5.57 -44.92 -26.51
N VAL A 31 -6.25 -46.03 -26.19
CA VAL A 31 -6.15 -47.29 -26.94
C VAL A 31 -6.74 -47.11 -28.34
N LYS A 32 -7.92 -46.47 -28.41
CA LYS A 32 -8.55 -46.14 -29.70
C LYS A 32 -7.66 -45.23 -30.53
N LYS A 33 -7.07 -44.21 -29.90
CA LYS A 33 -6.15 -43.27 -30.55
C LYS A 33 -4.93 -44.00 -31.12
N ALA A 34 -4.27 -44.82 -30.32
CA ALA A 34 -3.11 -45.60 -30.77
C ALA A 34 -3.45 -46.55 -31.91
N LEU A 35 -4.59 -47.24 -31.86
CA LEU A 35 -5.02 -48.15 -32.92
C LEU A 35 -5.20 -47.45 -34.28
N HIS A 36 -5.69 -46.21 -34.29
CA HIS A 36 -5.95 -45.48 -35.54
C HIS A 36 -4.76 -44.64 -36.02
N GLU A 37 -3.93 -44.14 -35.11
CA GLU A 37 -2.88 -43.17 -35.43
C GLU A 37 -1.47 -43.77 -35.48
N THR A 38 -1.25 -44.99 -34.99
CA THR A 38 0.08 -45.63 -35.00
C THR A 38 0.40 -46.11 -36.40
N LYS A 39 1.49 -45.61 -36.98
CA LYS A 39 1.98 -46.07 -38.28
C LYS A 39 2.97 -47.23 -38.11
N LYS A 40 3.13 -48.00 -39.18
CA LYS A 40 4.12 -49.08 -39.26
C LYS A 40 5.53 -48.54 -38.96
N GLY A 41 6.28 -49.22 -38.09
CA GLY A 41 7.66 -48.85 -37.73
C GLY A 41 7.82 -47.56 -36.93
N GLU A 42 6.74 -47.01 -36.37
CA GLU A 42 6.77 -45.78 -35.56
C GLU A 42 7.21 -46.06 -34.11
N TYR A 43 8.40 -46.66 -33.97
CA TYR A 43 9.02 -46.96 -32.68
C TYR A 43 9.24 -45.66 -31.87
N GLY A 44 8.98 -45.72 -30.57
CA GLY A 44 9.18 -44.59 -29.66
C GLY A 44 8.01 -43.60 -29.59
N LYS A 45 6.96 -43.76 -30.42
CA LYS A 45 5.76 -42.93 -30.28
C LYS A 45 5.10 -43.13 -28.92
N ILE A 46 4.80 -42.04 -28.23
CA ILE A 46 4.13 -42.06 -26.94
C ILE A 46 2.77 -41.40 -27.09
N TYR A 47 1.76 -42.06 -26.53
CA TYR A 47 0.44 -41.50 -26.35
C TYR A 47 0.28 -41.12 -24.88
N VAL A 48 -0.19 -39.92 -24.59
CA VAL A 48 -0.56 -39.51 -23.23
C VAL A 48 -2.05 -39.17 -23.23
N GLY A 49 -2.77 -39.73 -22.26
CA GLY A 49 -4.21 -39.58 -22.10
C GLY A 49 -4.60 -38.35 -21.30
N ASP A 50 -5.89 -38.07 -21.30
CA ASP A 50 -6.49 -37.11 -20.39
C ASP A 50 -6.49 -37.66 -18.96
N PRO A 51 -6.56 -36.80 -17.92
CA PRO A 51 -6.76 -37.28 -16.56
C PRO A 51 -8.09 -38.03 -16.45
N ILE A 52 -8.09 -39.19 -15.79
CA ILE A 52 -9.28 -40.04 -15.62
C ILE A 52 -9.34 -40.61 -14.20
N LYS A 53 -10.55 -40.91 -13.73
CA LYS A 53 -10.71 -41.83 -12.60
C LYS A 53 -10.48 -43.25 -13.11
N SER A 54 -9.60 -43.97 -12.43
CA SER A 54 -9.27 -45.36 -12.72
C SER A 54 -9.50 -46.21 -11.49
N ASP A 55 -9.87 -47.46 -11.71
CA ASP A 55 -9.97 -48.49 -10.67
C ASP A 55 -9.50 -49.81 -11.27
N PHE A 56 -8.44 -50.37 -10.67
CA PHE A 56 -7.85 -51.65 -11.05
C PHE A 56 -8.21 -52.78 -10.08
N GLY A 57 -9.25 -52.60 -9.26
CA GLY A 57 -9.71 -53.56 -8.26
C GLY A 57 -9.22 -53.27 -6.83
N ASN A 58 -8.37 -52.25 -6.67
CA ASN A 58 -7.78 -51.85 -5.39
C ASN A 58 -8.28 -50.47 -4.91
N GLY A 59 -9.36 -49.96 -5.52
CA GLY A 59 -9.95 -48.66 -5.20
C GLY A 59 -9.76 -47.62 -6.30
N GLU A 60 -10.61 -46.60 -6.27
CA GLU A 60 -10.57 -45.50 -7.25
C GLU A 60 -9.38 -44.57 -6.97
N PHE A 61 -8.66 -44.20 -8.03
CA PHE A 61 -7.62 -43.18 -7.98
C PHE A 61 -7.63 -42.33 -9.25
N LEU A 62 -6.88 -41.22 -9.25
CA LEU A 62 -6.78 -40.32 -10.38
C LEU A 62 -5.52 -40.66 -11.19
N GLY A 63 -5.72 -41.09 -12.43
CA GLY A 63 -4.66 -41.59 -13.29
C GLY A 63 -4.48 -40.78 -14.57
N ILE A 64 -3.26 -40.83 -15.11
CA ILE A 64 -2.95 -40.47 -16.50
C ILE A 64 -2.44 -41.73 -17.19
N ASN A 65 -3.10 -42.13 -18.28
CA ASN A 65 -2.64 -43.24 -19.10
C ASN A 65 -1.51 -42.79 -20.04
N ILE A 66 -0.43 -43.53 -20.06
CA ILE A 66 0.69 -43.39 -20.99
C ILE A 66 0.77 -44.68 -21.80
N GLY A 67 0.69 -44.58 -23.11
CA GLY A 67 0.65 -45.71 -24.02
C GLY A 67 1.84 -45.76 -24.96
N LEU A 68 2.43 -46.94 -25.08
CA LEU A 68 3.53 -47.22 -26.00
C LEU A 68 3.11 -48.34 -26.96
N PRO A 69 3.07 -48.10 -28.28
CA PRO A 69 2.72 -49.12 -29.26
C PRO A 69 3.80 -50.20 -29.30
N ILE A 70 3.36 -51.44 -29.49
CA ILE A 70 4.22 -52.62 -29.62
C ILE A 70 4.09 -53.11 -31.06
N PHE A 71 5.23 -53.45 -31.65
CA PHE A 71 5.33 -53.92 -33.02
C PHE A 71 5.88 -55.35 -33.08
N ASP A 72 5.48 -56.11 -34.09
CA ASP A 72 6.11 -57.39 -34.42
C ASP A 72 7.49 -57.19 -35.09
N LYS A 73 8.18 -58.30 -35.39
CA LYS A 73 9.48 -58.26 -36.08
C LYS A 73 9.41 -57.67 -37.50
N GLN A 74 8.22 -57.61 -38.08
CA GLN A 74 7.93 -57.02 -39.39
C GLN A 74 7.44 -55.57 -39.27
N GLU A 75 7.57 -54.97 -38.09
CA GLU A 75 7.19 -53.60 -37.73
C GLU A 75 5.68 -53.31 -37.78
N ASN A 76 4.84 -54.33 -37.86
CA ASN A 76 3.39 -54.15 -37.84
C ASN A 76 2.93 -53.93 -36.40
N TYR A 77 1.98 -53.02 -36.21
CA TYR A 77 1.37 -52.78 -34.89
C TYR A 77 0.62 -54.03 -34.42
N ILE A 78 0.95 -54.53 -33.23
CA ILE A 78 0.32 -55.74 -32.65
C ILE A 78 -0.35 -55.49 -31.31
N GLY A 79 -0.19 -54.30 -30.72
CA GLY A 79 -0.81 -53.95 -29.45
C GLY A 79 -0.21 -52.71 -28.82
N ILE A 80 -0.63 -52.41 -27.60
CA ILE A 80 -0.16 -51.25 -26.84
C ILE A 80 0.14 -51.64 -25.40
N LEU A 81 1.29 -51.19 -24.88
CA LEU A 81 1.61 -51.20 -23.47
C LEU A 81 1.05 -49.93 -22.83
N ILE A 82 0.27 -50.07 -21.76
CA ILE A 82 -0.31 -48.92 -21.04
C ILE A 82 0.26 -48.90 -19.63
N TYR A 83 0.80 -47.75 -19.24
CA TYR A 83 1.16 -47.43 -17.87
C TYR A 83 0.24 -46.33 -17.37
N THR A 84 -0.43 -46.55 -16.24
CA THR A 84 -1.29 -45.53 -15.62
C THR A 84 -0.54 -44.89 -14.47
N TYR A 85 -0.15 -43.63 -14.65
CA TYR A 85 0.51 -42.85 -13.61
C TYR A 85 -0.51 -42.31 -12.62
N ASP A 86 -0.37 -42.65 -11.34
CA ASP A 86 -1.16 -42.04 -10.26
C ASP A 86 -0.68 -40.60 -10.00
N ILE A 87 -1.54 -39.62 -10.32
CA ILE A 87 -1.19 -38.21 -10.17
C ILE A 87 -1.33 -37.72 -8.72
N VAL A 88 -1.82 -38.52 -7.79
CA VAL A 88 -2.00 -38.11 -6.38
C VAL A 88 -0.66 -37.65 -5.77
N GLN A 89 0.44 -38.36 -6.03
CA GLN A 89 1.76 -37.95 -5.52
C GLN A 89 2.19 -36.59 -6.08
N PHE A 90 2.01 -36.37 -7.39
CA PHE A 90 2.27 -35.08 -8.02
C PHE A 90 1.35 -33.98 -7.48
N SER A 91 0.08 -34.30 -7.21
CA SER A 91 -0.88 -33.38 -6.60
C SER A 91 -0.43 -32.91 -5.21
N GLN A 92 0.07 -33.83 -4.39
CA GLN A 92 0.61 -33.51 -3.06
C GLN A 92 1.87 -32.64 -3.17
N ALA A 93 2.77 -32.95 -4.11
CA ALA A 93 3.96 -32.14 -4.35
C ALA A 93 3.60 -30.73 -4.84
N LEU A 94 2.71 -30.62 -5.82
CA LEU A 94 2.29 -29.33 -6.38
C LEU A 94 1.53 -28.48 -5.37
N ASN A 95 0.69 -29.07 -4.51
CA ASN A 95 -0.10 -28.35 -3.51
C ASN A 95 0.58 -28.30 -2.13
N ASN A 96 1.87 -28.61 -2.04
CA ASN A 96 2.60 -28.55 -0.77
C ASN A 96 2.56 -27.11 -0.20
N PRO A 97 2.09 -26.91 1.05
CA PRO A 97 2.02 -25.58 1.66
C PRO A 97 3.38 -24.86 1.78
N ALA A 98 4.49 -25.59 1.83
CA ALA A 98 5.84 -25.02 1.89
C ALA A 98 6.20 -24.20 0.63
N LEU A 99 5.48 -24.43 -0.46
CA LEU A 99 5.66 -23.72 -1.73
C LEU A 99 4.69 -22.51 -1.87
N ASN A 100 3.84 -22.24 -0.87
CA ASN A 100 2.95 -21.08 -0.91
C ASN A 100 3.78 -19.79 -0.81
N ALA A 101 3.73 -18.96 -1.84
CA ALA A 101 4.37 -17.64 -1.82
C ALA A 101 3.49 -16.60 -1.12
N TYR A 102 2.17 -16.75 -1.25
CA TYR A 102 1.18 -15.85 -0.67
C TYR A 102 0.05 -16.66 -0.02
N LYS A 103 -0.65 -16.06 0.95
CA LYS A 103 -1.86 -16.68 1.49
C LYS A 103 -2.89 -16.81 0.37
N ARG A 104 -3.58 -17.96 0.32
CA ARG A 104 -4.63 -18.25 -0.67
C ARG A 104 -4.14 -18.20 -2.13
N ASP A 105 -2.85 -18.41 -2.37
CA ASP A 105 -2.41 -18.73 -3.73
C ASP A 105 -3.03 -20.06 -4.19
N LEU A 106 -3.27 -20.16 -5.49
CA LEU A 106 -3.77 -21.38 -6.12
C LEU A 106 -2.73 -21.88 -7.10
N ARG A 107 -2.50 -23.19 -7.10
CA ARG A 107 -1.59 -23.88 -8.01
C ARG A 107 -2.30 -25.09 -8.55
N PHE A 108 -2.50 -25.15 -9.86
CA PHE A 108 -3.25 -26.22 -10.48
C PHE A 108 -2.67 -26.61 -11.84
N LEU A 109 -2.90 -27.86 -12.23
CA LEU A 109 -2.43 -28.44 -13.48
C LEU A 109 -3.62 -28.67 -14.41
N MET A 110 -3.46 -28.28 -15.67
CA MET A 110 -4.43 -28.50 -16.74
C MET A 110 -3.75 -29.16 -17.94
N ASN A 111 -4.47 -29.98 -18.70
CA ASN A 111 -4.02 -30.38 -20.04
C ASN A 111 -4.37 -29.30 -21.09
N ASP A 112 -3.87 -29.47 -22.31
CA ASP A 112 -4.12 -28.54 -23.44
C ASP A 112 -5.57 -28.53 -23.96
N LYS A 113 -6.45 -29.36 -23.41
CA LYS A 113 -7.91 -29.28 -23.62
C LYS A 113 -8.62 -28.45 -22.55
N GLY A 114 -7.87 -27.95 -21.57
CA GLY A 114 -8.39 -27.16 -20.47
C GLY A 114 -9.01 -27.98 -19.32
N ILE A 115 -8.78 -29.30 -19.28
CA ILE A 115 -9.25 -30.18 -18.22
C ILE A 115 -8.28 -30.12 -17.04
N ILE A 116 -8.82 -29.90 -15.84
CA ILE A 116 -8.06 -29.81 -14.60
C ILE A 116 -7.69 -31.21 -14.11
N ALA A 117 -6.39 -31.48 -13.97
CA ALA A 117 -5.88 -32.75 -13.43
C ALA A 117 -5.45 -32.63 -11.96
N VAL A 118 -4.99 -31.47 -11.53
CA VAL A 118 -4.63 -31.21 -10.13
C VAL A 118 -5.18 -29.87 -9.74
N HIS A 119 -5.84 -29.79 -8.59
CA HIS A 119 -6.33 -28.52 -8.03
C HIS A 119 -6.53 -28.66 -6.51
N PRO A 120 -6.32 -27.58 -5.72
CA PRO A 120 -6.52 -27.62 -4.26
C PRO A 120 -7.95 -28.00 -3.84
N ASN A 121 -8.95 -27.56 -4.62
CA ASN A 121 -10.34 -28.01 -4.51
C ASN A 121 -10.54 -29.34 -5.28
N PRO A 122 -10.83 -30.48 -4.62
CA PRO A 122 -11.06 -31.77 -5.27
C PRO A 122 -12.23 -31.77 -6.25
N ASP A 123 -13.27 -30.96 -6.00
CA ASP A 123 -14.46 -30.88 -6.86
C ASP A 123 -14.18 -30.22 -8.22
N ALA A 124 -13.01 -29.60 -8.38
CA ALA A 124 -12.56 -29.02 -9.64
C ALA A 124 -11.88 -30.02 -10.56
N ILE A 125 -11.38 -31.13 -10.02
CA ILE A 125 -10.64 -32.13 -10.78
C ILE A 125 -11.58 -32.78 -11.80
N LEU A 126 -11.06 -33.03 -13.01
CA LEU A 126 -11.77 -33.53 -14.19
C LEU A 126 -12.81 -32.59 -14.80
N LYS A 127 -12.93 -31.36 -14.27
CA LYS A 127 -13.75 -30.31 -14.89
C LYS A 127 -12.87 -29.37 -15.71
N THR A 128 -13.50 -28.54 -16.53
CA THR A 128 -12.81 -27.44 -17.19
C THR A 128 -12.75 -26.22 -16.27
N LEU A 129 -11.82 -25.30 -16.52
CA LEU A 129 -11.76 -24.04 -15.75
C LEU A 129 -13.07 -23.25 -15.81
N LYS A 130 -13.78 -23.28 -16.94
CA LYS A 130 -15.08 -22.61 -17.11
C LYS A 130 -16.20 -23.23 -16.28
N ASP A 131 -16.08 -24.48 -15.87
CA ASP A 131 -17.08 -25.14 -15.03
C ASP A 131 -17.03 -24.61 -13.59
N ILE A 132 -15.83 -24.29 -13.11
CA ILE A 132 -15.58 -23.86 -11.73
C ILE A 132 -15.38 -22.34 -11.57
N ASN A 133 -15.11 -21.63 -12.66
CA ASN A 133 -14.89 -20.20 -12.66
C ASN A 133 -15.68 -19.56 -13.82
N LYS A 134 -16.74 -18.82 -13.47
CA LYS A 134 -17.64 -18.17 -14.42
C LYS A 134 -17.23 -16.75 -14.78
N ASP A 135 -16.19 -16.21 -14.13
CA ASP A 135 -15.69 -14.89 -14.44
C ASP A 135 -15.07 -14.84 -15.85
N GLU A 136 -15.26 -13.73 -16.56
CA GLU A 136 -14.79 -13.59 -17.94
C GLU A 136 -13.27 -13.71 -18.07
N SER A 137 -12.52 -13.31 -17.04
CA SER A 137 -11.06 -13.41 -17.03
C SER A 137 -10.55 -14.85 -17.12
N ALA A 138 -11.35 -15.84 -16.72
CA ALA A 138 -11.03 -17.26 -16.86
C ALA A 138 -10.94 -17.73 -18.31
N ASN A 139 -11.63 -17.05 -19.23
CA ASN A 139 -11.52 -17.35 -20.66
C ASN A 139 -10.10 -17.07 -21.18
N ALA A 140 -9.48 -15.99 -20.73
CA ALA A 140 -8.13 -15.62 -21.17
C ALA A 140 -7.08 -16.64 -20.72
N VAL A 141 -7.20 -17.12 -19.48
CA VAL A 141 -6.35 -18.22 -18.96
C VAL A 141 -6.60 -19.51 -19.72
N THR A 142 -7.87 -19.87 -19.94
CA THR A 142 -8.23 -21.08 -20.72
C THR A 142 -7.63 -21.02 -22.13
N ASN A 143 -7.74 -19.87 -22.80
CA ASN A 143 -7.20 -19.68 -24.14
C ASN A 143 -5.67 -19.81 -24.16
N ALA A 144 -4.96 -19.24 -23.18
CA ALA A 144 -3.51 -19.40 -23.10
C ALA A 144 -3.10 -20.87 -22.91
N VAL A 145 -3.84 -21.64 -22.08
CA VAL A 145 -3.61 -23.08 -21.90
C VAL A 145 -3.85 -23.84 -23.21
N THR A 146 -4.99 -23.62 -23.88
CA THR A 146 -5.33 -24.35 -25.12
C THR A 146 -4.46 -23.96 -26.30
N SER A 147 -3.98 -22.72 -26.33
CA SER A 147 -3.01 -22.23 -27.32
C SER A 147 -1.55 -22.56 -26.96
N ARG A 148 -1.32 -23.23 -25.82
CA ARG A 148 0.00 -23.65 -25.33
C ARG A 148 0.96 -22.48 -25.08
N GLU A 149 0.41 -21.33 -24.72
CA GLU A 149 1.16 -20.12 -24.42
C GLU A 149 1.66 -20.14 -22.97
N THR A 150 2.78 -19.44 -22.75
CA THR A 150 3.23 -19.06 -21.40
C THR A 150 2.97 -17.57 -21.23
N LYS A 151 2.13 -17.20 -20.26
CA LYS A 151 1.60 -15.84 -20.15
C LYS A 151 1.28 -15.45 -18.72
N LEU A 152 1.58 -14.20 -18.39
CA LEU A 152 1.15 -13.55 -17.15
C LEU A 152 -0.09 -12.69 -17.41
N PHE A 153 -1.05 -12.77 -16.49
CA PHE A 153 -2.25 -11.97 -16.44
C PHE A 153 -2.23 -11.09 -15.19
N ASP A 154 -2.29 -9.78 -15.38
CA ASP A 154 -2.41 -8.84 -14.26
C ASP A 154 -3.81 -8.86 -13.63
N HIS A 155 -4.86 -9.15 -14.41
CA HIS A 155 -6.24 -9.11 -13.94
C HIS A 155 -6.92 -10.46 -14.12
N TYR A 156 -6.98 -11.25 -13.06
CA TYR A 156 -7.65 -12.53 -13.01
C TYR A 156 -8.46 -12.66 -11.72
N ILE A 157 -9.75 -13.00 -11.83
CA ILE A 157 -10.58 -13.35 -10.68
C ILE A 157 -10.47 -14.87 -10.51
N ALA A 158 -9.83 -15.32 -9.43
CA ALA A 158 -9.71 -16.74 -9.13
C ALA A 158 -11.08 -17.38 -8.85
N SER A 159 -11.17 -18.72 -8.93
CA SER A 159 -12.38 -19.47 -8.57
C SER A 159 -12.81 -19.25 -7.10
N THR A 160 -11.89 -18.77 -6.26
CA THR A 160 -12.14 -18.34 -4.88
C THR A 160 -12.77 -16.93 -4.76
N GLY A 161 -12.88 -16.19 -5.87
CA GLY A 161 -13.33 -14.80 -5.93
C GLY A 161 -12.24 -13.75 -5.69
N ASP A 162 -10.98 -14.16 -5.48
CA ASP A 162 -9.88 -13.23 -5.22
C ASP A 162 -9.35 -12.61 -6.51
N LEU A 163 -9.32 -11.27 -6.57
CA LEU A 163 -8.56 -10.55 -7.60
C LEU A 163 -7.07 -10.83 -7.44
N SER A 164 -6.50 -11.43 -8.47
CA SER A 164 -5.17 -12.05 -8.45
C SER A 164 -4.39 -11.71 -9.71
N PHE A 165 -3.06 -11.78 -9.59
CA PHE A 165 -2.22 -12.11 -10.74
C PHE A 165 -2.39 -13.59 -11.06
N ALA A 166 -2.30 -13.98 -12.33
CA ALA A 166 -2.23 -15.38 -12.73
C ALA A 166 -1.12 -15.59 -13.74
N SER A 167 -0.32 -16.64 -13.55
CA SER A 167 0.71 -17.06 -14.50
C SER A 167 0.37 -18.43 -15.03
N VAL A 168 0.45 -18.59 -16.35
CA VAL A 168 0.32 -19.86 -17.06
C VAL A 168 1.70 -20.21 -17.59
N ALA A 169 2.21 -21.38 -17.21
CA ALA A 169 3.44 -21.95 -17.75
C ALA A 169 3.12 -23.29 -18.41
N THR A 170 3.41 -23.40 -19.71
CA THR A 170 3.11 -24.60 -20.50
C THR A 170 4.35 -25.45 -20.69
N ILE A 171 4.21 -26.76 -20.48
CA ILE A 171 5.24 -27.79 -20.63
C ILE A 171 4.76 -28.86 -21.61
N SER A 172 5.68 -29.43 -22.37
CA SER A 172 5.41 -30.62 -23.18
C SER A 172 5.97 -31.86 -22.50
N THR A 173 5.30 -33.00 -22.72
CA THR A 173 5.82 -34.32 -22.33
C THR A 173 6.82 -34.82 -23.37
N LEU A 174 7.42 -35.98 -23.10
CA LEU A 174 8.41 -36.61 -23.98
C LEU A 174 7.94 -36.64 -25.44
N ASP A 175 8.83 -36.21 -26.35
CA ASP A 175 8.59 -36.08 -27.79
C ASP A 175 7.35 -35.26 -28.19
N ASN A 176 6.98 -34.28 -27.36
CA ASN A 176 5.80 -33.43 -27.57
C ASN A 176 4.49 -34.22 -27.71
N SER A 177 4.42 -35.39 -27.07
CA SER A 177 3.26 -36.30 -27.09
C SER A 177 2.00 -35.72 -26.45
N SER A 178 2.16 -34.79 -25.51
CA SER A 178 1.09 -34.00 -24.91
C SER A 178 1.61 -32.69 -24.33
N TYR A 179 0.69 -31.77 -24.04
CA TYR A 179 0.98 -30.47 -23.47
C TYR A 179 0.13 -30.26 -22.21
N TRP A 180 0.77 -29.69 -21.20
CA TRP A 180 0.19 -29.43 -19.90
C TRP A 180 0.58 -28.04 -19.45
N SER A 181 -0.29 -27.39 -18.69
CA SER A 181 -0.04 -26.05 -18.17
C SER A 181 -0.21 -26.05 -16.66
N ILE A 182 0.77 -25.50 -15.96
CA ILE A 182 0.66 -25.15 -14.56
C ILE A 182 0.16 -23.71 -14.50
N VAL A 183 -0.92 -23.50 -13.76
CA VAL A 183 -1.47 -22.19 -13.49
C VAL A 183 -1.24 -21.85 -12.02
N VAL A 184 -0.63 -20.70 -11.77
CA VAL A 184 -0.34 -20.19 -10.43
C VAL A 184 -0.97 -18.82 -10.25
N THR A 185 -1.68 -18.61 -9.16
CA THR A 185 -2.30 -17.32 -8.82
C THR A 185 -1.63 -16.67 -7.62
N ALA A 186 -1.64 -15.34 -7.59
CA ALA A 186 -1.21 -14.56 -6.43
C ALA A 186 -2.25 -13.48 -6.11
N PRO A 187 -3.03 -13.62 -5.03
CA PRO A 187 -4.02 -12.62 -4.64
C PRO A 187 -3.40 -11.24 -4.45
N LYS A 188 -3.89 -10.22 -5.18
CA LYS A 188 -3.32 -8.86 -5.13
C LYS A 188 -3.35 -8.28 -3.72
N LYS A 189 -4.40 -8.59 -2.96
CA LYS A 189 -4.55 -8.15 -1.56
C LYS A 189 -3.36 -8.59 -0.70
N GLU A 190 -2.89 -9.82 -0.89
CA GLU A 190 -1.79 -10.41 -0.12
C GLU A 190 -0.43 -9.94 -0.65
N VAL A 191 -0.27 -9.84 -1.98
CA VAL A 191 0.94 -9.28 -2.61
C VAL A 191 1.22 -7.86 -2.11
N PHE A 192 0.18 -7.02 -2.04
CA PHE A 192 0.29 -5.63 -1.60
C PHE A 192 0.06 -5.42 -0.10
N ALA A 193 -0.07 -6.47 0.72
CA ALA A 193 -0.36 -6.34 2.14
C ALA A 193 0.72 -5.54 2.88
N LYS A 194 1.99 -5.92 2.73
CA LYS A 194 3.13 -5.22 3.33
C LYS A 194 3.27 -3.78 2.83
N LEU A 195 3.00 -3.55 1.54
CA LEU A 195 3.04 -2.21 0.96
C LEU A 195 1.96 -1.31 1.60
N ARG A 196 0.76 -1.86 1.82
CA ARG A 196 -0.34 -1.15 2.47
C ARG A 196 -0.03 -0.82 3.94
N GLU A 197 0.56 -1.76 4.68
CA GLU A 197 1.02 -1.50 6.05
C GLU A 197 2.03 -0.35 6.10
N LEU A 198 3.00 -0.34 5.19
CA LEU A 198 3.97 0.75 5.06
C LEU A 198 3.30 2.08 4.71
N GLN A 199 2.36 2.08 3.76
CA GLN A 199 1.61 3.29 3.37
C GLN A 199 0.82 3.86 4.55
N VAL A 200 0.15 2.99 5.33
CA VAL A 200 -0.58 3.41 6.54
C VAL A 200 0.38 3.97 7.58
N ALA A 201 1.53 3.35 7.82
CA ALA A 201 2.54 3.85 8.75
C ALA A 201 3.04 5.25 8.35
N ILE A 202 3.35 5.46 7.06
CA ILE A 202 3.77 6.76 6.53
C ILE A 202 2.66 7.82 6.69
N ALA A 203 1.41 7.45 6.39
CA ALA A 203 0.27 8.34 6.53
C ALA A 203 0.06 8.78 7.99
N VAL A 204 0.12 7.84 8.94
CA VAL A 204 0.04 8.14 10.38
C VAL A 204 1.18 9.04 10.82
N LEU A 205 2.42 8.73 10.43
CA LEU A 205 3.58 9.56 10.78
C LEU A 205 3.45 10.98 10.23
N SER A 206 2.93 11.13 9.02
CA SER A 206 2.68 12.42 8.38
C SER A 206 1.64 13.24 9.14
N VAL A 207 0.54 12.60 9.59
CA VAL A 207 -0.48 13.25 10.44
C VAL A 207 0.10 13.67 11.78
N VAL A 208 0.88 12.80 12.45
CA VAL A 208 1.55 13.13 13.72
C VAL A 208 2.49 14.32 13.54
N PHE A 209 3.30 14.31 12.49
CA PHE A 209 4.23 15.40 12.20
C PHE A 209 3.49 16.73 11.94
N LEU A 210 2.38 16.69 11.20
CA LEU A 210 1.53 17.86 10.96
C LEU A 210 0.99 18.44 12.27
N VAL A 211 0.47 17.59 13.17
CA VAL A 211 -0.03 18.01 14.49
C VAL A 211 1.09 18.64 15.32
N VAL A 212 2.28 18.05 15.34
CA VAL A 212 3.44 18.60 16.05
C VAL A 212 3.80 19.98 15.54
N ILE A 213 3.84 20.18 14.22
CA ILE A 213 4.10 21.50 13.62
C ILE A 213 3.03 22.51 14.04
N LEU A 214 1.76 22.14 13.98
CA LEU A 214 0.67 23.02 14.40
C LEU A 214 0.76 23.40 15.88
N CYS A 215 1.11 22.45 16.76
CA CYS A 215 1.35 22.72 18.18
C CYS A 215 2.54 23.68 18.39
N ILE A 216 3.64 23.48 17.66
CA ILE A 216 4.81 24.37 17.73
C ILE A 216 4.42 25.78 17.27
N ILE A 217 3.74 25.91 16.13
CA ILE A 217 3.29 27.20 15.60
C ILE A 217 2.35 27.88 16.61
N TYR A 218 1.36 27.16 17.13
CA TYR A 218 0.43 27.68 18.14
C TYR A 218 1.18 28.22 19.36
N PHE A 219 2.13 27.43 19.90
CA PHE A 219 2.91 27.84 21.06
C PHE A 219 3.82 29.04 20.75
N MET A 220 4.47 29.06 19.58
CA MET A 220 5.30 30.19 19.14
C MET A 220 4.48 31.47 18.98
N VAL A 221 3.33 31.41 18.31
CA VAL A 221 2.46 32.58 18.13
C VAL A 221 1.94 33.07 19.48
N HIS A 222 1.45 32.17 20.33
CA HIS A 222 0.94 32.53 21.65
C HIS A 222 2.02 33.19 22.52
N LYS A 223 3.21 32.60 22.58
CA LYS A 223 4.30 33.09 23.44
C LYS A 223 5.01 34.32 22.89
N ILE A 224 5.34 34.34 21.60
CA ILE A 224 6.16 35.40 20.99
C ILE A 224 5.29 36.61 20.65
N VAL A 225 4.14 36.39 20.03
CA VAL A 225 3.28 37.48 19.55
C VAL A 225 2.30 37.89 20.64
N GLY A 226 1.55 36.93 21.19
CA GLY A 226 0.50 37.20 22.19
C GLY A 226 1.01 37.95 23.42
N SER A 227 2.08 37.45 24.05
CA SER A 227 2.63 38.08 25.26
C SER A 227 3.22 39.48 25.01
N LYS A 228 3.98 39.66 23.92
CA LYS A 228 4.60 40.96 23.61
C LYS A 228 3.56 42.02 23.23
N ILE A 229 2.54 41.65 22.45
CA ILE A 229 1.45 42.58 22.07
C ILE A 229 0.65 43.00 23.31
N ALA A 230 0.33 42.06 24.21
CA ALA A 230 -0.40 42.38 25.44
C ALA A 230 0.36 43.41 26.29
N LEU A 231 1.68 43.28 26.42
CA LEU A 231 2.53 44.21 27.16
C LEU A 231 2.58 45.60 26.50
N LEU A 232 2.61 45.67 25.16
CA LEU A 232 2.50 46.95 24.45
C LEU A 232 1.15 47.61 24.68
N LEU A 233 0.06 46.83 24.65
CA LEU A 233 -1.30 47.33 24.88
C LEU A 233 -1.44 47.92 26.29
N GLU A 234 -0.95 47.21 27.31
CA GLU A 234 -0.96 47.68 28.70
C GLU A 234 -0.14 48.98 28.85
N SER A 235 1.04 49.05 28.24
CA SER A 235 1.85 50.27 28.30
C SER A 235 1.19 51.46 27.61
N LEU A 236 0.47 51.23 26.51
CA LEU A 236 -0.30 52.27 25.84
C LEU A 236 -1.49 52.73 26.69
N ASP A 237 -2.21 51.82 27.34
CA ASP A 237 -3.29 52.16 28.26
C ASP A 237 -2.78 53.03 29.41
N VAL A 238 -1.68 52.66 30.05
CA VAL A 238 -1.04 53.46 31.11
C VAL A 238 -0.59 54.83 30.58
N PHE A 239 -0.04 54.87 29.36
CA PHE A 239 0.36 56.13 28.73
C PHE A 239 -0.84 57.05 28.46
N PHE A 240 -1.96 56.53 27.96
CA PHE A 240 -3.16 57.34 27.74
C PHE A 240 -3.79 57.84 29.04
N LYS A 241 -3.84 57.00 30.09
CA LYS A 241 -4.26 57.42 31.43
C LYS A 241 -3.39 58.56 31.97
N PHE A 242 -2.08 58.50 31.74
CA PHE A 242 -1.15 59.58 32.09
C PHE A 242 -1.46 60.88 31.33
N LEU A 243 -1.74 60.81 30.03
CA LEU A 243 -2.16 61.99 29.24
C LEU A 243 -3.47 62.59 29.75
N ASN A 244 -4.37 61.75 30.27
CA ASN A 244 -5.63 62.18 30.88
C ASN A 244 -5.48 62.66 32.33
N TYR A 245 -4.26 62.95 32.79
CA TYR A 245 -3.95 63.45 34.13
C TYR A 245 -4.36 62.52 35.28
N GLU A 246 -4.54 61.22 35.00
CA GLU A 246 -4.70 60.23 36.06
C GLU A 246 -3.38 60.09 36.84
N LYS A 247 -3.46 59.70 38.12
CA LYS A 247 -2.28 59.53 39.00
C LYS A 247 -1.52 58.23 38.68
N VAL A 248 -1.12 58.06 37.43
CA VAL A 248 -0.30 56.96 36.94
C VAL A 248 1.01 57.51 36.40
N SER A 249 2.08 56.72 36.47
CA SER A 249 3.39 57.09 35.92
C SER A 249 3.81 56.02 34.92
N PRO A 250 3.81 56.32 33.61
CA PRO A 250 4.18 55.36 32.59
C PRO A 250 5.68 55.07 32.73
N LYS A 251 6.02 53.79 32.84
CA LYS A 251 7.39 53.30 32.89
C LYS A 251 7.84 52.91 31.48
N PRO A 252 9.11 53.11 31.11
CA PRO A 252 9.63 52.66 29.83
C PRO A 252 9.56 51.14 29.73
N LEU A 253 9.04 50.65 28.60
CA LEU A 253 9.05 49.25 28.24
C LEU A 253 10.48 48.74 28.10
N LYS A 254 10.77 47.56 28.66
CA LYS A 254 12.05 46.89 28.41
C LYS A 254 12.01 46.22 27.04
N ILE A 255 12.67 46.82 26.06
CA ILE A 255 12.75 46.28 24.70
C ILE A 255 13.82 45.18 24.65
N THR A 256 13.40 43.95 24.39
CA THR A 256 14.30 42.78 24.29
C THR A 256 14.32 42.18 22.88
N SER A 257 13.76 42.88 21.90
CA SER A 257 13.49 42.38 20.55
C SER A 257 13.85 43.44 19.51
N ASP A 258 14.42 43.03 18.39
CA ASP A 258 14.78 43.92 17.26
C ASP A 258 13.84 43.71 16.04
N ASP A 259 12.75 42.97 16.24
CA ASP A 259 11.66 42.79 15.29
C ASP A 259 10.74 44.02 15.23
N GLU A 260 9.72 43.98 14.36
CA GLU A 260 8.74 45.05 14.17
C GLU A 260 8.03 45.42 15.49
N ILE A 261 7.75 44.42 16.33
CA ILE A 261 7.14 44.61 17.67
C ILE A 261 8.11 45.37 18.59
N GLY A 262 9.39 45.04 18.56
CA GLY A 262 10.44 45.77 19.27
C GLY A 262 10.55 47.24 18.84
N LYS A 263 10.51 47.49 17.52
CA LYS A 263 10.52 48.84 16.95
C LYS A 263 9.30 49.66 17.39
N MET A 264 8.12 49.07 17.45
CA MET A 264 6.92 49.72 18.00
C MET A 264 7.13 50.11 19.47
N GLY A 265 7.66 49.21 20.30
CA GLY A 265 7.95 49.50 21.71
C GLY A 265 8.97 50.63 21.89
N MET A 266 10.02 50.69 21.07
CA MET A 266 10.98 51.79 21.09
C MET A 266 10.33 53.14 20.76
N MET A 267 9.46 53.17 19.74
CA MET A 267 8.72 54.38 19.38
C MET A 267 7.79 54.84 20.51
N ILE A 268 7.12 53.90 21.20
CA ILE A 268 6.26 54.22 22.35
C ILE A 268 7.08 54.83 23.49
N ASN A 269 8.21 54.20 23.87
CA ASN A 269 9.08 54.72 24.92
C ASN A 269 9.60 56.13 24.62
N LYS A 270 10.02 56.38 23.38
CA LYS A 270 10.50 57.69 22.95
C LYS A 270 9.41 58.75 23.11
N ASN A 271 8.17 58.43 22.74
CA ASN A 271 7.04 59.35 22.90
C ASN A 271 6.66 59.56 24.37
N ILE A 272 6.66 58.50 25.20
CA ILE A 272 6.44 58.63 26.66
C ILE A 272 7.45 59.63 27.25
N GLN A 273 8.74 59.44 26.96
CA GLN A 273 9.80 60.29 27.49
C GLN A 273 9.68 61.73 26.99
N ASN A 274 9.40 61.93 25.70
CA ASN A 274 9.19 63.26 25.15
C ASN A 274 8.04 63.99 25.84
N ILE A 275 6.88 63.34 26.01
CA ILE A 275 5.72 63.96 26.65
C ILE A 275 5.96 64.22 28.15
N GLN A 276 6.62 63.31 28.87
CA GLN A 276 6.99 63.55 30.26
C GLN A 276 7.88 64.79 30.41
N ASN A 277 8.86 64.95 29.51
CA ASN A 277 9.75 66.10 29.50
C ASN A 277 9.01 67.40 29.18
N THR A 278 8.15 67.41 28.15
CA THR A 278 7.38 68.60 27.77
C THR A 278 6.39 69.00 28.86
N LEU A 279 5.66 68.05 29.46
CA LEU A 279 4.76 68.33 30.58
C LEU A 279 5.48 68.86 31.82
N ALA A 280 6.70 68.36 32.12
CA ALA A 280 7.50 68.88 33.21
C ALA A 280 7.96 70.33 32.96
N GLN A 281 8.36 70.63 31.72
CA GLN A 281 8.72 71.98 31.27
C GLN A 281 7.53 72.94 31.34
N ASP A 282 6.36 72.51 30.85
CA ASP A 282 5.11 73.27 30.93
C ASP A 282 4.68 73.52 32.38
N LYS A 283 4.79 72.52 33.25
CA LYS A 283 4.47 72.67 34.68
C LYS A 283 5.37 73.70 35.37
N LYS A 284 6.67 73.75 35.03
CA LYS A 284 7.59 74.78 35.54
C LYS A 284 7.19 76.16 35.06
N ALA A 285 6.88 76.30 33.77
CA ALA A 285 6.41 77.57 33.20
C ALA A 285 5.12 78.05 33.88
N ILE A 286 4.12 77.18 34.04
CA ILE A 286 2.85 77.52 34.74
C ILE A 286 3.14 77.96 36.19
N ALA A 287 3.99 77.24 36.91
CA ALA A 287 4.35 77.59 38.29
C ALA A 287 5.04 78.95 38.36
N GLN A 288 5.95 79.25 37.41
CA GLN A 288 6.57 80.57 37.33
C GLN A 288 5.55 81.65 36.95
N SER A 289 4.65 81.40 36.00
CA SER A 289 3.58 82.34 35.65
C SER A 289 2.71 82.70 36.85
N ALA A 290 2.35 81.72 37.69
CA ALA A 290 1.61 81.98 38.92
C ALA A 290 2.41 82.83 39.92
N LEU A 291 3.71 82.55 40.08
CA LEU A 291 4.60 83.34 40.95
C LEU A 291 4.81 84.77 40.43
N THR A 292 5.00 84.93 39.13
CA THR A 292 5.14 86.24 38.46
C THR A 292 3.87 87.06 38.61
N ALA A 293 2.69 86.45 38.41
CA ALA A 293 1.41 87.12 38.63
C ALA A 293 1.27 87.62 40.09
N LYS A 294 1.69 86.79 41.06
CA LYS A 294 1.70 87.16 42.48
C LYS A 294 2.68 88.30 42.78
N ALA A 295 3.89 88.28 42.21
CA ALA A 295 4.87 89.35 42.38
C ALA A 295 4.35 90.69 41.80
N ILE A 296 3.64 90.64 40.67
CA ILE A 296 2.98 91.81 40.08
C ILE A 296 1.85 92.33 41.00
N GLU A 297 1.04 91.43 41.59
CA GLU A 297 0.02 91.79 42.58
C GLU A 297 0.63 92.46 43.83
N GLU A 298 1.82 92.00 44.25
CA GLU A 298 2.59 92.56 45.36
C GLU A 298 3.35 93.86 44.99
N GLY A 299 3.22 94.36 43.75
CA GLY A 299 3.72 95.66 43.30
C GLY A 299 5.02 95.62 42.48
N ASP A 300 5.59 94.45 42.20
CA ASP A 300 6.76 94.31 41.32
C ASP A 300 6.35 94.18 39.84
N LEU A 301 6.16 95.32 39.17
CA LEU A 301 5.85 95.39 37.74
C LEU A 301 7.03 94.97 36.84
N SER A 302 8.22 94.72 37.41
CA SER A 302 9.41 94.27 36.68
C SER A 302 9.50 92.74 36.55
N ALA A 303 8.67 91.99 37.28
CA ALA A 303 8.64 90.53 37.22
C ALA A 303 8.29 90.01 35.81
N ARG A 304 9.02 88.98 35.35
CA ARG A 304 8.85 88.37 34.01
C ARG A 304 8.91 86.85 34.10
N ILE A 305 8.22 86.17 33.18
CA ILE A 305 8.31 84.71 33.00
C ILE A 305 9.53 84.40 32.13
N ILE A 306 10.47 83.63 32.67
CA ILE A 306 11.76 83.32 32.04
C ILE A 306 11.73 81.90 31.44
N GLU A 307 11.11 80.96 32.13
CA GLU A 307 10.91 79.58 31.70
C GLU A 307 10.27 79.54 30.31
N ASN A 308 10.69 78.59 29.50
CA ASN A 308 10.18 78.42 28.15
C ASN A 308 9.29 77.18 28.13
N PRO A 309 7.96 77.30 28.09
CA PRO A 309 7.09 76.12 27.96
C PRO A 309 7.26 75.46 26.59
N ALA A 310 6.96 74.16 26.53
CA ALA A 310 6.88 73.41 25.28
C ALA A 310 5.50 73.58 24.61
N ASN A 311 4.44 73.81 25.38
CA ASN A 311 3.11 74.12 24.85
C ASN A 311 3.08 75.55 24.27
N PRO A 312 2.82 75.74 22.95
CA PRO A 312 2.78 77.05 22.32
C PRO A 312 1.79 78.03 22.98
N GLN A 313 0.67 77.53 23.52
CA GLN A 313 -0.31 78.38 24.21
C GLN A 313 0.24 79.00 25.50
N LEU A 314 1.15 78.31 26.19
CA LEU A 314 1.80 78.85 27.39
C LEU A 314 2.92 79.85 27.04
N VAL A 315 3.45 79.81 25.81
CA VAL A 315 4.46 80.78 25.35
C VAL A 315 3.84 82.18 25.25
N GLU A 316 2.57 82.27 24.87
CA GLU A 316 1.84 83.55 24.79
C GLU A 316 1.79 84.27 26.14
N LEU A 317 1.83 83.55 27.26
CA LEU A 317 1.84 84.13 28.61
C LEU A 317 3.12 84.93 28.93
N LYS A 318 4.16 84.84 28.10
CA LYS A 318 5.42 85.57 28.30
C LYS A 318 5.37 87.00 27.78
N ASN A 319 4.39 87.33 26.93
CA ASN A 319 4.23 88.65 26.29
C ASN A 319 3.30 89.54 27.11
#